data_AF-A0A8D2L8W8-F1
#
_entry.id   AF-A0A8D2L8W8-F1
#
_cell.length_a   1.000
_cell.length_b   1.000
_cell.length_c   1.000
_cell.angle_alpha   90.00
_cell.angle_beta   90.00
_cell.angle_gamma   90.00
#
_symmetry.space_group_name_H-M   'P 1'
#
loop_
_entity.id
_entity.type
_entity.pdbx_description
1 polymer ?
#
loop_
_entity_poly.entity_id
_entity_poly.type
_entity_poly.pdbx_seq_one_letter_code
_entity_poly.pdbx_strand_id
1 'polypeptide(L)' 'MDWLKKKQGDYLTAPFDPRFPNSNQTRNCYQNYLDYYRCMKIMKAKGKDVEACKWYFRVFTSLCPISWVSRSITLAGENS' A
#
# COMPACT_ATOMS: atom_id res chain seq x y z
N MET A 1 -9.48 20.41 12.08
CA MET A 1 -8.92 19.05 11.79
C MET A 1 -9.98 18.17 11.13
N ASP A 2 -10.60 18.64 10.04
CA ASP A 2 -11.69 17.93 9.35
C ASP A 2 -11.49 17.83 7.83
N TRP A 3 -10.44 18.47 7.30
CA TRP A 3 -10.11 18.46 5.88
C TRP A 3 -9.39 17.18 5.41
N LEU A 4 -8.68 16.49 6.33
CA LEU A 4 -7.98 15.23 6.01
C LEU A 4 -8.93 14.04 5.90
N LYS A 5 -10.08 14.08 6.59
CA LYS A 5 -11.08 12.99 6.55
C LYS A 5 -11.87 12.97 5.24
N LYS A 6 -11.99 14.11 4.56
CA LYS A 6 -12.86 14.27 3.38
C LYS A 6 -12.27 13.72 2.08
N LYS A 7 -10.98 13.33 2.06
CA LYS A 7 -10.27 12.89 0.85
C LYS A 7 -10.19 11.37 0.68
N GLN A 8 -10.83 10.59 1.53
CA GLN A 8 -10.92 9.13 1.38
C GLN A 8 -12.22 8.74 0.66
N GLY A 9 -12.70 9.59 -0.26
CA GLY A 9 -13.93 9.36 -1.01
C GLY A 9 -13.72 8.29 -2.08
N ASP A 10 -14.54 7.24 -2.02
CA ASP A 10 -14.95 6.28 -3.08
C ASP A 10 -14.02 6.08 -4.29
N TYR A 11 -12.71 6.00 -4.09
CA TYR A 11 -11.79 5.69 -5.18
C TYR A 11 -11.98 4.23 -5.61
N LEU A 12 -12.48 4.01 -6.83
CA LEU A 12 -12.61 2.68 -7.41
C LEU A 12 -11.24 2.02 -7.68
N THR A 13 -10.20 2.84 -7.90
CA THR A 13 -8.83 2.41 -8.24
C THR A 13 -7.80 3.39 -7.67
N ALA A 14 -6.51 3.05 -7.78
CA ALA A 14 -5.41 3.94 -7.39
C ALA A 14 -5.46 5.25 -8.21
N PRO A 15 -5.39 6.44 -7.57
CA PRO A 15 -5.37 7.71 -8.29
C PRO A 15 -4.01 7.94 -8.97
N PHE A 16 -3.96 8.95 -9.85
CA PHE A 16 -2.70 9.41 -10.42
C PHE A 16 -1.74 9.90 -9.32
N ASP A 17 -0.49 9.41 -9.36
CA ASP A 17 0.58 9.82 -8.45
C ASP A 17 1.65 10.59 -9.24
N PRO A 18 1.80 11.91 -9.02
CA PRO A 18 2.76 12.73 -9.77
C PRO A 18 4.22 12.33 -9.52
N ARG A 19 4.52 11.52 -8.49
CA ARG A 19 5.86 10.96 -8.25
C ARG A 19 6.21 9.87 -9.26
N PHE A 20 5.21 9.26 -9.89
CA PHE A 20 5.34 8.18 -10.85
C PHE A 20 4.57 8.50 -12.16
N PRO A 21 4.95 9.57 -12.88
CA PRO A 21 4.16 10.06 -14.02
C PRO A 21 4.31 9.23 -15.30
N ASN A 22 5.34 8.38 -15.37
CA ASN A 22 5.67 7.61 -16.57
C ASN A 22 4.85 6.33 -16.68
N SER A 23 4.73 5.76 -17.88
CA SER A 23 3.99 4.50 -18.11
C SER A 23 4.52 3.31 -17.28
N ASN A 24 5.82 3.29 -16.93
CA ASN A 24 6.38 2.26 -16.08
C ASN A 24 6.01 2.47 -14.60
N GLN A 25 4.98 1.76 -14.14
CA GLN A 25 4.44 1.84 -12.77
C GLN A 25 5.08 0.87 -11.77
N THR A 26 6.15 0.17 -12.14
CA THR A 26 6.83 -0.83 -11.28
C THR A 26 7.24 -0.23 -9.93
N ARG A 27 7.81 0.99 -9.94
CA ARG A 27 8.23 1.67 -8.71
C ARG A 27 7.05 2.14 -7.85
N ASN A 28 5.93 2.51 -8.47
CA ASN A 28 4.71 2.88 -7.76
C ASN A 28 4.14 1.69 -6.99
N CYS A 29 3.99 0.54 -7.67
CA CYS A 29 3.60 -0.72 -7.06
C CYS A 29 4.54 -1.10 -5.90
N TYR A 30 5.85 -1.16 -6.16
CA TYR A 30 6.83 -1.59 -5.15
C TYR A 30 6.88 -0.68 -3.93
N GLN A 31 6.81 0.65 -4.12
CA GLN A 31 6.81 1.60 -3.02
C GLN A 31 5.58 1.44 -2.12
N ASN A 32 4.37 1.34 -2.70
CA ASN A 32 3.15 1.16 -1.92
C ASN A 32 3.09 -0.21 -1.22
N TYR A 33 3.64 -1.26 -1.85
CA TYR A 33 3.81 -2.57 -1.21
C TYR A 33 4.68 -2.44 0.05
N LEU A 34 5.87 -1.84 -0.06
CA LEU A 34 6.75 -1.65 1.10
C LEU A 34 6.13 -0.77 2.19
N ASP A 35 5.45 0.31 1.79
CA ASP A 35 4.83 1.25 2.72
C ASP A 35 3.71 0.59 3.52
N TYR A 36 2.93 -0.30 2.90
CA TYR A 36 1.94 -1.10 3.63
C TYR A 36 2.59 -1.94 4.73
N TYR A 37 3.59 -2.76 4.42
CA TYR A 37 4.20 -3.64 5.43
C TYR A 37 5.00 -2.87 6.50
N ARG A 38 5.65 -1.76 6.12
CA ARG A 38 6.30 -0.86 7.08
C ARG A 38 5.27 -0.22 8.01
N CYS A 39 4.16 0.28 7.47
CA CYS A 39 3.06 0.83 8.24
C CYS A 39 2.51 -0.23 9.21
N MET A 40 2.20 -1.43 8.72
CA MET A 40 1.72 -2.55 9.55
C MET A 40 2.68 -2.87 10.70
N LYS A 41 3.98 -2.96 10.42
CA LYS A 41 5.00 -3.21 11.45
C LYS A 41 5.03 -2.11 12.51
N ILE A 42 4.99 -0.85 12.09
CA ILE A 42 5.01 0.31 13.00
C ILE A 42 3.72 0.39 13.83
N MET A 43 2.55 0.19 13.22
CA MET A 43 1.26 0.28 13.92
C MET A 43 1.10 -0.85 14.94
N LYS A 44 1.48 -2.08 14.57
CA LYS A 44 1.53 -3.22 15.52
C LYS A 44 2.49 -2.96 16.68
N ALA A 45 3.71 -2.49 16.42
CA ALA A 45 4.69 -2.19 17.47
C ALA A 45 4.21 -1.08 18.43
N LYS A 46 3.41 -0.13 17.93
CA LYS A 46 2.84 0.97 18.72
C LYS A 46 1.48 0.63 19.37
N GLY A 47 0.95 -0.58 19.15
CA GLY A 47 -0.39 -0.96 19.61
C GLY A 47 -1.51 -0.08 19.06
N LYS A 48 -1.34 0.48 17.85
CA LYS A 48 -2.31 1.38 17.20
C LYS A 48 -3.09 0.67 16.09
N ASP A 49 -4.24 1.24 15.75
CA ASP A 49 -5.11 0.72 14.70
C ASP A 49 -4.44 0.68 13.32
N VAL A 50 -4.43 -0.50 12.70
CA VAL A 50 -3.86 -0.76 11.39
C VAL A 50 -4.70 -0.19 10.24
N GLU A 51 -5.91 0.31 10.49
CA GLU A 51 -6.78 0.92 9.48
C GLU A 51 -6.10 2.11 8.77
N ALA A 52 -5.16 2.79 9.46
CA ALA A 52 -4.32 3.83 8.86
C ALA A 52 -3.47 3.34 7.67
N CYS A 53 -3.16 2.04 7.61
CA CYS A 53 -2.35 1.42 6.55
C CYS A 53 -3.19 1.00 5.33
N LYS A 54 -4.53 0.99 5.44
CA LYS A 54 -5.45 0.48 4.41
C LYS A 54 -5.35 1.23 3.08
N TRP A 55 -4.95 2.49 3.11
CA TRP A 55 -4.68 3.24 1.88
C TRP A 55 -3.64 2.56 1.01
N TYR A 56 -2.48 2.24 1.59
CA TYR A 56 -1.39 1.58 0.87
C TYR A 56 -1.81 0.21 0.36
N PHE A 57 -2.58 -0.53 1.15
CA PHE A 57 -3.18 -1.81 0.74
C PHE A 57 -3.98 -1.66 -0.55
N ARG A 58 -4.97 -0.76 -0.56
CA ARG A 58 -5.80 -0.50 -1.75
C ARG A 58 -5.00 -0.10 -2.97
N VAL A 59 -3.98 0.75 -2.79
CA VAL A 59 -3.16 1.23 -3.91
C VAL A 59 -2.30 0.12 -4.49
N PHE A 60 -1.53 -0.61 -3.67
CA PHE A 60 -0.66 -1.65 -4.22
C PHE A 60 -1.47 -2.82 -4.78
N THR A 61 -2.62 -3.19 -4.22
CA THR A 61 -3.48 -4.25 -4.79
C THR A 61 -4.08 -3.85 -6.14
N SER A 62 -4.26 -2.54 -6.39
CA SER A 62 -4.76 -2.03 -7.68
C SER A 62 -3.66 -1.96 -8.74
N LEU A 63 -2.40 -1.77 -8.35
CA LEU A 63 -1.27 -1.54 -9.26
C LEU A 63 -0.40 -2.78 -9.52
N CYS A 64 -0.21 -3.61 -8.50
CA CYS A 64 0.74 -4.72 -8.55
C CYS A 64 0.15 -5.95 -9.24
N PRO A 65 0.91 -6.64 -10.11
CA PRO A 65 0.53 -7.96 -10.57
C PRO A 65 0.34 -8.93 -9.41
N ILE A 66 -0.72 -9.73 -9.44
CA ILE A 66 -1.04 -10.72 -8.38
C ILE A 66 0.14 -11.66 -8.13
N SER A 67 0.83 -12.08 -9.18
CA SER A 67 2.00 -12.97 -9.08
C SER A 67 3.15 -12.39 -8.26
N TRP A 68 3.29 -11.06 -8.20
CA TRP A 68 4.32 -10.39 -7.39
C TRP A 68 3.92 -10.39 -5.91
N VAL A 69 2.65 -10.08 -5.62
CA VAL A 69 2.11 -10.07 -4.26
C VAL A 69 2.15 -11.48 -3.66
N SER A 70 1.68 -12.50 -4.39
CA SER A 70 1.71 -13.88 -3.90
C SER A 70 3.13 -14.37 -3.62
N ARG A 71 4.08 -14.13 -4.53
CA ARG A 71 5.50 -14.49 -4.33
C ARG A 71 6.07 -13.85 -3.07
N SER A 72 5.78 -12.57 -2.84
CA SER A 72 6.31 -11.84 -1.70
C SER A 72 5.76 -12.32 -0.35
N ILE A 73 4.52 -12.81 -0.31
CA ILE A 73 3.91 -13.43 0.88
C ILE A 73 4.58 -14.78 1.17
N THR A 74 4.76 -15.62 0.14
CA THR A 74 5.44 -16.91 0.29
C THR A 74 6.85 -16.74 0.86
N LEU A 75 7.65 -15.83 0.30
CA LEU A 75 9.01 -15.56 0.77
C LEU A 75 9.06 -14.94 2.18
N ALA A 76 8.04 -14.17 2.58
CA ALA A 76 7.95 -13.60 3.93
C ALA A 76 7.61 -14.67 4.98
N GLY A 77 6.80 -15.67 4.62
CA GLY A 77 6.46 -16.81 5.49
C GLY A 77 7.63 -17.78 5.70
N GLU A 78 8.57 -17.85 4.77
CA GLU A 78 9.78 -18.68 4.88
C GLU A 78 10.87 -18.06 5.76
N ASN A 79 10.79 -16.76 6.07
CA ASN A 79 11.80 -16.02 6.84
C ASN A 79 11.25 -15.40 8.16
N SER A 80 10.16 -15.96 8.71
CA SER A 80 9.56 -15.53 9.98
C SER A 80 9.85 -16.49 11.12
#